data_AF-A0A2E0GQQ0-F1
#
_entry.id   AF-A0A2E0GQQ0-F1
#
_cell.length_a   1.000
_cell.length_b   1.000
_cell.length_c   1.000
_cell.angle_alpha   90.00
_cell.angle_beta   90.00
_cell.angle_gamma   90.00
#
_symmetry.space_group_name_H-M   'P 1'
#
loop_
_entity.id
_entity.type
_entity.pdbx_description
1 polymer ?
#
loop_
_entity_poly.entity_id
_entity_poly.type
_entity_poly.pdbx_seq_one_letter_code
_entity_poly.pdbx_strand_id
1 'polypeptide(L)'
;MTTSTAANSAIDIASRALILIGAEPITSFGDDSSEAVVATNMYEDVVRATLSSARWRFATEQAVLNQLSDTPTGRFTIAHQLPTDTLVVHTITVNDALIDFTVYGDKVFSDQSTQDTLIADYTFRAKENTFPSYFSLAVEYALASIFATSIARDDGLMVRIEQKAQQLLAKARNLDSQQQTSRRLSTRRFITDRRS
;
A
#
# COMPACT_ATOMS: atom_id res chain seq x y z
N MET A 1 14.37 18.67 27.10
CA MET A 1 14.53 17.20 27.07
C MET A 1 14.05 16.73 25.72
N THR A 2 14.85 15.98 24.98
CA THR A 2 14.40 15.30 23.75
C THR A 2 13.58 14.07 24.15
N THR A 3 12.37 13.95 23.62
CA THR A 3 11.47 12.82 23.86
C THR A 3 11.45 11.91 22.64
N SER A 4 11.43 10.59 22.85
CA SER A 4 11.28 9.63 21.76
C SER A 4 9.86 9.70 21.19
N THR A 5 9.74 9.81 19.88
CA THR A 5 8.46 9.89 19.14
C THR A 5 8.38 8.81 18.06
N ALA A 6 7.16 8.51 17.62
CA ALA A 6 6.94 7.69 16.43
C ALA A 6 7.33 8.45 15.16
N ALA A 7 7.76 7.74 14.12
CA ALA A 7 8.00 8.31 12.80
C ALA A 7 6.65 8.61 12.13
N ASN A 8 6.26 9.89 12.08
CA ASN A 8 4.94 10.34 11.62
C ASN A 8 5.03 11.32 10.44
N SER A 9 6.22 11.53 9.90
CA SER A 9 6.47 12.32 8.70
C SER A 9 7.40 11.58 7.74
N ALA A 10 7.37 11.98 6.47
CA ALA A 10 8.25 11.41 5.46
C ALA A 10 9.73 11.65 5.78
N ILE A 11 10.05 12.83 6.33
CA ILE A 11 11.40 13.20 6.75
C ILE A 11 11.86 12.34 7.94
N ASP A 12 10.99 12.03 8.90
CA ASP A 12 11.35 11.17 10.03
C ASP A 12 11.68 9.75 9.57
N ILE A 13 10.88 9.19 8.67
CA ILE A 13 11.09 7.84 8.13
C ILE A 13 12.39 7.80 7.32
N ALA A 14 12.60 8.78 6.44
CA ALA A 14 13.83 8.88 5.64
C ALA A 14 15.07 9.04 6.51
N SER A 15 15.02 9.92 7.51
CA SER A 15 16.13 10.17 8.43
C SER A 15 16.47 8.94 9.28
N ARG A 16 15.46 8.20 9.74
CA ARG A 16 15.68 6.95 10.48
C ARG A 16 16.34 5.89 9.60
N ALA A 17 15.94 5.78 8.34
CA ALA A 17 16.58 4.88 7.39
C ALA A 17 18.05 5.27 7.12
N LEU A 18 18.37 6.56 7.01
CA LEU A 18 19.75 7.04 6.89
C LEU A 18 20.59 6.69 8.12
N ILE A 19 20.02 6.86 9.32
CA ILE A 19 20.69 6.48 10.57
C ILE A 19 20.98 4.96 10.61
N LEU A 20 20.08 4.12 10.08
CA LEU A 20 20.29 2.66 10.03
C LEU A 20 21.54 2.25 9.22
N ILE A 21 21.94 3.04 8.23
CA ILE A 21 23.14 2.80 7.42
C ILE A 21 24.36 3.57 7.93
N GLY A 22 24.23 4.36 9.00
CA GLY A 22 25.28 5.20 9.56
C GLY A 22 25.50 6.52 8.82
N ALA A 23 24.55 6.95 7.98
CA ALA A 23 24.58 8.25 7.32
C ALA A 23 23.96 9.35 8.20
N GLU A 24 24.20 10.61 7.85
CA GLU A 24 23.62 11.76 8.55
C GLU A 24 22.12 11.89 8.23
N PRO A 25 21.27 12.17 9.25
CA PRO A 25 19.85 12.41 9.02
C PRO A 25 19.63 13.74 8.28
N ILE A 26 18.51 13.84 7.57
CA ILE A 26 18.12 15.05 6.84
C ILE A 26 17.09 15.86 7.62
N THR A 27 17.03 17.16 7.39
CA THR A 27 15.98 18.02 7.99
C THR A 27 14.91 18.41 6.99
N SER A 28 15.22 18.31 5.70
CA SER A 28 14.31 18.59 4.60
C SER A 28 14.68 17.76 3.37
N PHE A 29 13.69 17.49 2.51
CA PHE A 29 13.93 16.95 1.17
C PHE A 29 14.48 18.00 0.19
N GLY A 30 14.45 19.28 0.57
CA GLY A 30 15.07 20.36 -0.20
C GLY A 30 16.52 20.65 0.16
N ASP A 31 17.14 19.85 1.04
CA ASP A 31 18.54 20.02 1.42
C ASP A 31 19.45 19.62 0.22
N ASP A 32 20.55 20.35 0.00
CA ASP A 32 21.48 20.11 -1.12
C ASP A 32 22.45 18.92 -0.87
N SER A 33 22.19 18.10 0.15
CA SER A 33 23.01 16.93 0.47
C SER A 33 22.71 15.76 -0.47
N SER A 34 23.71 14.90 -0.69
CA SER A 34 23.53 13.65 -1.45
C SER A 34 22.42 12.77 -0.86
N GLU A 35 22.33 12.72 0.46
CA GLU A 35 21.38 11.97 1.25
C GLU A 35 19.95 12.47 1.00
N ALA A 36 19.74 13.79 0.98
CA ALA A 36 18.45 14.40 0.72
C ALA A 36 18.00 14.19 -0.73
N VAL A 37 18.91 14.32 -1.71
CA VAL A 37 18.60 14.06 -3.12
C VAL A 37 18.18 12.61 -3.33
N VAL A 38 18.92 11.65 -2.78
CA VAL A 38 18.59 10.22 -2.89
C VAL A 38 17.27 9.93 -2.16
N ALA A 39 17.09 10.44 -0.95
CA ALA A 39 15.88 10.21 -0.16
C ALA A 39 14.63 10.77 -0.85
N THR A 40 14.71 11.98 -1.40
CA THR A 40 13.59 12.63 -2.11
C THR A 40 13.12 11.81 -3.30
N ASN A 41 14.06 11.26 -4.07
CA ASN A 41 13.73 10.50 -5.27
C ASN A 41 13.19 9.11 -4.96
N MET A 42 13.66 8.46 -3.88
CA MET A 42 13.33 7.06 -3.60
C MET A 42 12.15 6.89 -2.63
N TYR A 43 11.88 7.88 -1.77
CA TYR A 43 10.92 7.74 -0.67
C TYR A 43 9.52 7.34 -1.14
N GLU A 44 8.95 8.11 -2.08
CA GLU A 44 7.55 7.89 -2.49
C GLU A 44 7.38 6.56 -3.24
N ASP A 45 8.35 6.17 -4.06
CA ASP A 45 8.33 4.90 -4.79
C ASP A 45 8.32 3.70 -3.83
N VAL A 46 9.17 3.74 -2.79
CA VAL A 46 9.23 2.69 -1.77
C VAL A 46 7.94 2.61 -0.98
N VAL A 47 7.37 3.75 -0.56
CA VAL A 47 6.14 3.77 0.21
C VAL A 47 4.97 3.23 -0.61
N ARG A 48 4.81 3.68 -1.87
CA ARG A 48 3.74 3.21 -2.76
C ARG A 48 3.88 1.73 -3.08
N ALA A 49 5.11 1.25 -3.32
CA ALA A 49 5.37 -0.17 -3.52
C ALA A 49 5.01 -1.00 -2.28
N THR A 50 5.37 -0.52 -1.08
CA THR A 50 5.09 -1.22 0.18
C THR A 50 3.59 -1.25 0.48
N LEU A 51 2.88 -0.13 0.28
CA LEU A 51 1.42 -0.04 0.40
C LEU A 51 0.71 -0.95 -0.62
N SER A 52 1.23 -1.07 -1.84
CA SER A 52 0.63 -1.94 -2.87
C SER A 52 0.91 -3.43 -2.64
N SER A 53 1.83 -3.77 -1.73
CA SER A 53 2.31 -5.14 -1.55
C SER A 53 1.34 -6.06 -0.79
N ALA A 54 0.36 -5.49 -0.10
CA ALA A 54 -0.67 -6.23 0.62
C ALA A 54 -1.91 -5.33 0.84
N ARG A 55 -3.04 -5.94 1.21
CA ARG A 55 -4.23 -5.21 1.64
C ARG A 55 -4.05 -4.75 3.09
N TRP A 56 -3.49 -3.56 3.27
CA TRP A 56 -3.32 -2.93 4.58
C TRP A 56 -4.62 -2.30 5.06
N ARG A 57 -5.09 -2.65 6.25
CA ARG A 57 -6.38 -2.14 6.78
C ARG A 57 -6.36 -0.65 7.03
N PHE A 58 -5.26 -0.11 7.54
CA PHE A 58 -5.12 1.34 7.78
C PHE A 58 -5.08 2.17 6.49
N ALA A 59 -4.78 1.56 5.35
CA ALA A 59 -4.71 2.20 4.04
C ALA A 59 -5.75 1.65 3.04
N THR A 60 -6.79 0.97 3.54
CA THR A 60 -7.91 0.50 2.71
C THR A 60 -9.16 1.31 3.05
N GLU A 61 -9.88 1.76 2.04
CA GLU A 61 -11.17 2.43 2.20
C GLU A 61 -12.21 1.87 1.21
N GLN A 62 -13.47 2.22 1.44
CA GLN A 62 -14.58 1.95 0.55
C GLN A 62 -15.12 3.25 -0.02
N ALA A 63 -15.34 3.32 -1.32
CA ALA A 63 -15.95 4.48 -1.96
C ALA A 63 -17.01 4.07 -2.97
N VAL A 64 -18.09 4.85 -3.01
CA VAL A 64 -19.07 4.79 -4.11
C VAL A 64 -18.43 5.43 -5.34
N LEU A 65 -18.42 4.70 -6.46
CA LEU A 65 -17.80 5.17 -7.68
C LEU A 65 -18.74 6.07 -8.49
N ASN A 66 -18.20 7.12 -9.08
CA ASN A 66 -18.94 8.00 -9.97
C ASN A 66 -18.98 7.41 -11.38
N GLN A 67 -20.18 7.21 -11.92
CA GLN A 67 -20.37 6.77 -13.31
C GLN A 67 -19.94 7.88 -14.28
N LEU A 68 -19.23 7.49 -15.34
CA LEU A 68 -18.83 8.37 -16.42
C LEU A 68 -19.87 8.36 -17.55
N SER A 69 -20.07 9.51 -18.19
CA SER A 69 -20.98 9.66 -19.34
C SER A 69 -20.40 9.12 -20.64
N ASP A 70 -19.07 9.04 -20.73
CA ASP A 70 -18.39 8.59 -21.94
C ASP A 70 -18.57 7.09 -22.14
N THR A 71 -19.10 6.70 -23.31
CA THR A 71 -19.30 5.29 -23.64
C THR A 71 -17.95 4.60 -23.83
N PRO A 72 -17.70 3.45 -23.17
CA PRO A 72 -16.47 2.68 -23.39
C PRO A 72 -16.33 2.27 -24.86
N THR A 73 -15.10 2.26 -25.37
CA THR A 73 -14.82 1.94 -26.79
C THR A 73 -15.03 0.47 -27.16
N GLY A 74 -15.23 -0.44 -26.19
CA GLY A 74 -15.10 -1.87 -26.44
C GLY A 74 -15.89 -2.78 -25.50
N ARG A 75 -15.19 -3.71 -24.85
CA ARG A 75 -15.73 -4.91 -24.19
C ARG A 75 -16.76 -4.69 -23.08
N PHE A 76 -16.84 -3.48 -22.55
CA PHE A 76 -17.65 -3.16 -21.38
C PHE A 76 -18.73 -2.13 -21.72
N THR A 77 -19.88 -2.21 -21.06
CA THR A 77 -20.99 -1.28 -21.29
C THR A 77 -20.82 0.06 -20.60
N ILE A 78 -20.21 0.09 -19.40
CA ILE A 78 -20.09 1.31 -18.59
C ILE A 78 -18.70 1.47 -17.97
N ALA A 79 -18.36 2.73 -17.67
CA ALA A 79 -17.13 3.10 -16.98
C ALA A 79 -17.43 3.95 -15.73
N HIS A 80 -16.62 3.75 -14.71
CA HIS A 80 -16.66 4.49 -13.46
C HIS A 80 -15.28 5.05 -13.11
N GLN A 81 -15.27 6.25 -12.52
CA GLN A 81 -14.04 6.91 -12.09
C GLN A 81 -13.57 6.35 -10.75
N LEU A 82 -12.29 5.97 -10.66
CA LEU A 82 -11.68 5.63 -9.36
C LEU A 82 -11.40 6.89 -8.54
N PRO A 83 -11.47 6.79 -7.20
CA PRO A 83 -11.01 7.85 -6.32
C PRO A 83 -9.55 8.23 -6.59
N THR A 84 -9.21 9.49 -6.33
CA THR A 84 -7.82 9.94 -6.37
C THR A 84 -6.97 9.16 -5.38
N ASP A 85 -5.67 9.07 -5.65
CA ASP A 85 -4.69 8.38 -4.80
C ASP A 85 -4.94 6.87 -4.62
N THR A 86 -5.78 6.26 -5.46
CA THR A 86 -5.95 4.81 -5.53
C THR A 86 -4.65 4.15 -6.02
N LEU A 87 -4.13 3.22 -5.23
CA LEU A 87 -2.96 2.41 -5.56
C LEU A 87 -3.36 1.05 -6.14
N VAL A 88 -4.28 0.35 -5.47
CA VAL A 88 -4.71 -1.00 -5.85
C VAL A 88 -6.21 -1.14 -5.59
N VAL A 89 -6.96 -1.59 -6.59
CA VAL A 89 -8.37 -1.97 -6.43
C VAL A 89 -8.44 -3.45 -6.09
N HIS A 90 -9.18 -3.82 -5.03
CA HIS A 90 -9.28 -5.21 -4.60
C HIS A 90 -10.57 -5.87 -5.09
N THR A 91 -11.70 -5.23 -4.81
CA THR A 91 -13.02 -5.78 -5.08
C THR A 91 -13.97 -4.64 -5.39
N ILE A 92 -14.96 -4.94 -6.22
CA ILE A 92 -16.07 -4.04 -6.50
C ILE A 92 -17.35 -4.80 -6.26
N THR A 93 -18.30 -4.15 -5.60
CA THR A 93 -19.58 -4.73 -5.25
C THR A 93 -20.75 -3.89 -5.73
N VAL A 94 -21.84 -4.59 -6.02
CA VAL A 94 -23.16 -4.01 -6.28
C VAL A 94 -24.14 -4.77 -5.40
N ASN A 95 -24.90 -4.06 -4.56
CA ASN A 95 -25.84 -4.68 -3.61
C ASN A 95 -25.21 -5.84 -2.80
N ASP A 96 -23.99 -5.62 -2.27
CA ASP A 96 -23.17 -6.60 -1.53
C ASP A 96 -22.69 -7.84 -2.32
N ALA A 97 -22.97 -7.93 -3.62
CA ALA A 97 -22.47 -8.98 -4.49
C ALA A 97 -21.19 -8.54 -5.21
N LEU A 98 -20.19 -9.43 -5.27
CA LEU A 98 -18.98 -9.21 -6.09
C LEU A 98 -19.36 -9.20 -7.56
N ILE A 99 -18.79 -8.26 -8.32
CA ILE A 99 -18.97 -8.17 -9.77
C ILE A 99 -17.66 -8.40 -10.51
N ASP A 100 -17.76 -8.80 -11.78
CA ASP A 100 -16.64 -8.81 -12.70
C ASP A 100 -16.36 -7.39 -13.20
N PHE A 101 -15.10 -6.98 -13.11
CA PHE A 101 -14.65 -5.67 -13.55
C PHE A 101 -13.23 -5.74 -14.11
N THR A 102 -12.83 -4.72 -14.86
CA THR A 102 -11.45 -4.52 -15.28
C THR A 102 -11.06 -3.06 -15.09
N VAL A 103 -9.86 -2.84 -14.56
CA VAL A 103 -9.30 -1.49 -14.39
C VAL A 103 -8.43 -1.18 -15.60
N TYR A 104 -8.69 -0.04 -16.25
CA TYR A 104 -7.79 0.54 -17.25
C TYR A 104 -7.47 1.98 -16.85
N GLY A 105 -6.18 2.29 -16.70
CA GLY A 105 -5.74 3.60 -16.21
C GLY A 105 -6.31 3.87 -14.81
N ASP A 106 -7.07 4.96 -14.69
CA ASP A 106 -7.74 5.42 -13.47
C ASP A 106 -9.26 5.11 -13.46
N LYS A 107 -9.71 4.21 -14.35
CA LYS A 107 -11.14 3.91 -14.53
C LYS A 107 -11.42 2.42 -14.36
N VAL A 108 -12.59 2.13 -13.81
CA VAL A 108 -13.17 0.79 -13.70
C VAL A 108 -14.18 0.63 -14.83
N PHE A 109 -14.09 -0.51 -15.52
CA PHE A 109 -15.04 -0.90 -16.55
C PHE A 109 -15.78 -2.17 -16.12
N SER A 110 -17.09 -2.20 -16.35
CA SER A 110 -17.96 -3.33 -16.00
C SER A 110 -19.19 -3.37 -16.91
N ASP A 111 -19.94 -4.48 -16.85
CA ASP A 111 -21.17 -4.69 -17.63
C ASP A 111 -22.45 -4.50 -16.79
N GLN A 112 -22.38 -3.67 -15.75
CA GLN A 112 -23.52 -3.41 -14.87
C GLN A 112 -24.51 -2.40 -15.48
N SER A 113 -25.67 -2.23 -14.87
CA SER A 113 -26.67 -1.23 -15.29
C SER A 113 -26.27 0.16 -14.81
N THR A 114 -26.70 1.22 -15.52
CA THR A 114 -26.49 2.62 -15.09
C THR A 114 -27.26 3.00 -13.82
N GLN A 115 -28.16 2.13 -13.35
CA GLN A 115 -28.88 2.30 -12.09
C GLN A 115 -28.16 1.67 -10.90
N ASP A 116 -27.13 0.86 -11.16
CA ASP A 116 -26.41 0.14 -10.12
C ASP A 116 -25.39 1.06 -9.44
N THR A 117 -25.36 1.01 -8.11
CA THR A 117 -24.35 1.74 -7.33
C THR A 117 -23.15 0.82 -7.09
N LEU A 118 -22.02 1.15 -7.71
CA LEU A 118 -20.78 0.40 -7.53
C LEU A 118 -20.00 0.93 -6.32
N ILE A 119 -19.61 0.02 -5.44
CA ILE A 119 -18.76 0.30 -4.28
C ILE A 119 -17.42 -0.39 -4.50
N ALA A 120 -16.32 0.37 -4.45
CA ALA A 120 -14.98 -0.17 -4.57
C ALA A 120 -14.29 -0.26 -3.21
N ASP A 121 -13.65 -1.41 -2.96
CA ASP A 121 -12.65 -1.58 -1.91
C ASP A 121 -11.27 -1.37 -2.53
N TYR A 122 -10.51 -0.38 -2.07
CA TYR A 122 -9.22 -0.04 -2.66
C TYR A 122 -8.19 0.33 -1.59
N THR A 123 -6.91 0.11 -1.90
CA THR A 123 -5.79 0.69 -1.15
C THR A 123 -5.53 2.09 -1.68
N PHE A 124 -5.44 3.07 -0.78
CA PHE A 124 -5.09 4.45 -1.10
C PHE A 124 -3.70 4.81 -0.56
N ARG A 125 -3.15 5.94 -1.03
CA ARG A 125 -1.93 6.52 -0.44
C ARG A 125 -2.22 7.15 0.92
N ALA A 126 -2.19 6.33 1.98
CA ALA A 126 -2.33 6.79 3.36
C ALA A 126 -1.16 7.72 3.78
N LYS A 127 -1.41 8.73 4.61
CA LYS A 127 -0.39 9.67 5.10
C LYS A 127 0.47 9.08 6.21
N GLU A 128 1.70 9.53 6.36
CA GLU A 128 2.69 8.98 7.31
C GLU A 128 2.23 9.03 8.76
N ASN A 129 1.44 10.04 9.14
CA ASN A 129 0.89 10.16 10.47
C ASN A 129 -0.13 9.06 10.82
N THR A 130 -0.66 8.36 9.82
CA THR A 130 -1.56 7.21 10.00
C THR A 130 -0.82 5.88 10.01
N PHE A 131 0.48 5.88 9.72
CA PHE A 131 1.24 4.65 9.62
C PHE A 131 1.39 3.99 10.99
N PRO A 132 0.94 2.73 11.14
CA PRO A 132 1.19 1.99 12.35
C PRO A 132 2.68 1.64 12.44
N SER A 133 3.22 1.54 13.65
CA SER A 133 4.66 1.39 13.88
C SER A 133 5.28 0.15 13.23
N TYR A 134 4.51 -0.93 13.06
CA TYR A 134 4.98 -2.13 12.35
C TYR A 134 5.21 -1.87 10.85
N PHE A 135 4.44 -0.96 10.25
CA PHE A 135 4.53 -0.59 8.85
C PHE A 135 5.65 0.42 8.65
N SER A 136 5.71 1.48 9.47
CA SER A 136 6.78 2.47 9.41
C SER A 136 8.16 1.80 9.54
N LEU A 137 8.32 0.86 10.48
CA LEU A 137 9.58 0.12 10.63
C LEU A 137 9.93 -0.72 9.40
N ALA A 138 8.95 -1.36 8.75
CA ALA A 138 9.20 -2.11 7.52
C ALA A 138 9.65 -1.19 6.38
N VAL A 139 9.02 -0.01 6.24
CA VAL A 139 9.39 1.01 5.26
C VAL A 139 10.78 1.58 5.55
N GLU A 140 11.10 1.89 6.81
CA GLU A 140 12.43 2.38 7.22
C GLU A 140 13.54 1.42 6.78
N TYR A 141 13.36 0.12 7.00
CA TYR A 141 14.34 -0.89 6.60
C TYR A 141 14.39 -1.11 5.08
N ALA A 142 13.26 -1.06 4.38
CA ALA A 142 13.23 -1.16 2.92
C ALA A 142 13.91 0.05 2.25
N LEU A 143 13.73 1.25 2.81
CA LEU A 143 14.41 2.45 2.36
C LEU A 143 15.92 2.38 2.68
N ALA A 144 16.27 1.88 3.86
CA ALA A 144 17.66 1.71 4.28
C ALA A 144 18.43 0.73 3.38
N SER A 145 17.80 -0.32 2.83
CA SER A 145 18.50 -1.23 1.90
C SER A 145 18.89 -0.52 0.60
N ILE A 146 18.03 0.35 0.07
CA ILE A 146 18.32 1.18 -1.11
C ILE A 146 19.41 2.21 -0.80
N PHE A 147 19.34 2.84 0.37
CA PHE A 147 20.35 3.81 0.82
C PHE A 147 21.71 3.15 1.06
N ALA A 148 21.75 1.91 1.54
CA ALA A 148 23.01 1.18 1.75
C ALA A 148 23.80 1.02 0.45
N THR A 149 23.13 0.77 -0.69
CA THR A 149 23.79 0.68 -1.99
C THR A 149 24.11 2.07 -2.58
N SER A 150 23.16 3.00 -2.52
CA SER A 150 23.29 4.31 -3.20
C SER A 150 24.19 5.31 -2.47
N ILE A 151 24.18 5.31 -1.13
CA ILE A 151 24.89 6.27 -0.28
C ILE A 151 26.11 5.58 0.35
N ALA A 152 25.91 4.53 1.14
CA ALA A 152 27.00 3.87 1.87
C ALA A 152 27.91 3.01 0.97
N ARG A 153 27.41 2.58 -0.20
CA ARG A 153 28.08 1.70 -1.16
C ARG A 153 28.59 0.40 -0.52
N ASP A 154 27.83 -0.14 0.44
CA ASP A 154 28.12 -1.38 1.14
C ASP A 154 27.07 -2.45 0.78
N ASP A 155 27.42 -3.31 -0.18
CA ASP A 155 26.55 -4.41 -0.63
C ASP A 155 26.30 -5.45 0.48
N GLY A 156 27.28 -5.66 1.38
CA GLY A 156 27.13 -6.61 2.48
C GLY A 156 26.16 -6.10 3.55
N LEU A 157 26.14 -4.79 3.80
CA LEU A 157 25.12 -4.15 4.62
C LEU A 157 23.75 -4.19 3.95
N MET A 158 23.67 -3.86 2.65
CA MET A 158 22.41 -3.91 1.89
C MET A 158 21.74 -5.28 1.99
N VAL A 159 22.47 -6.37 1.74
CA VAL A 159 21.88 -7.73 1.78
C VAL A 159 21.31 -8.05 3.17
N ARG A 160 22.00 -7.66 4.24
CA ARG A 160 21.53 -7.91 5.62
C ARG A 160 20.30 -7.07 5.97
N ILE A 161 20.29 -5.80 5.57
CA ILE A 161 19.14 -4.90 5.79
C ILE A 161 17.94 -5.38 4.98
N GLU A 162 18.13 -5.77 3.72
CA GLU A 162 17.08 -6.27 2.84
C GLU A 162 16.42 -7.53 3.41
N GLN A 163 17.22 -8.50 3.88
CA GLN A 163 16.70 -9.68 4.57
C GLN A 163 15.86 -9.31 5.80
N LYS A 164 16.30 -8.32 6.58
CA LYS A 164 15.57 -7.83 7.74
C LYS A 164 14.27 -7.11 7.33
N ALA A 165 14.31 -6.30 6.27
CA ALA A 165 13.16 -5.60 5.71
C ALA A 165 12.07 -6.60 5.30
N GLN A 166 12.43 -7.65 4.57
CA GLN A 166 11.50 -8.70 4.15
C GLN A 166 10.86 -9.44 5.34
N GLN A 167 11.63 -9.76 6.38
CA GLN A 167 11.10 -10.37 7.61
C GLN A 167 10.12 -9.45 8.34
N LEU A 168 10.46 -8.16 8.45
CA LEU A 168 9.60 -7.16 9.10
C LEU A 168 8.32 -6.95 8.31
N LEU A 169 8.40 -6.88 6.98
CA LEU A 169 7.24 -6.76 6.10
C LEU A 169 6.33 -7.97 6.20
N ALA A 170 6.89 -9.19 6.24
CA ALA A 170 6.11 -10.42 6.45
C ALA A 170 5.41 -10.41 7.82
N LYS A 171 6.10 -9.98 8.89
CA LYS A 171 5.50 -9.84 10.22
C LYS A 171 4.40 -8.78 10.24
N ALA A 172 4.63 -7.63 9.61
CA ALA A 172 3.67 -6.53 9.48
C ALA A 172 2.39 -7.00 8.79
N ARG A 173 2.52 -7.70 7.65
CA ARG A 173 1.38 -8.29 6.92
C ARG A 173 0.57 -9.25 7.81
N ASN A 174 1.25 -10.12 8.56
CA ASN A 174 0.58 -11.06 9.46
C ASN A 174 -0.16 -10.33 10.60
N LEU A 175 0.44 -9.30 11.20
CA LEU A 175 -0.19 -8.51 12.26
C LEU A 175 -1.43 -7.75 11.76
N ASP A 176 -1.32 -7.07 10.62
CA ASP A 176 -2.45 -6.33 10.05
C ASP A 176 -3.59 -7.27 9.61
N SER A 177 -3.25 -8.44 9.07
CA SER A 177 -4.25 -9.45 8.66
C SER A 177 -5.10 -9.99 9.81
N GLN A 178 -4.64 -9.87 11.06
CA GLN A 178 -5.37 -10.32 12.24
C GLN A 178 -6.44 -9.31 12.71
N GLN A 179 -6.49 -8.11 12.14
CA GLN A 179 -7.47 -7.07 12.47
C GLN A 179 -8.85 -7.31 11.82
N GLN A 180 -9.30 -8.56 11.79
CA GLN A 180 -10.61 -8.95 11.27
C GLN A 180 -11.17 -10.10 12.10
N THR A 181 -12.48 -10.29 12.04
CA THR A 181 -13.11 -11.48 12.63
C THR A 181 -12.46 -12.74 12.08
N SER A 182 -12.25 -13.74 12.94
CA SER A 182 -11.66 -15.01 12.55
C SER A 182 -12.42 -15.61 11.36
N ARG A 183 -11.70 -15.81 10.24
CA ARG A 183 -12.29 -16.36 9.03
C ARG A 183 -12.74 -17.79 9.32
N ARG A 184 -14.03 -18.06 9.12
CA ARG A 184 -14.56 -19.42 9.18
C ARG A 184 -14.44 -20.04 7.80
N LEU A 185 -13.89 -21.25 7.72
CA LEU A 185 -13.91 -22.02 6.49
C LEU A 185 -15.37 -22.24 6.07
N SER A 186 -15.73 -21.86 4.84
CA SER A 186 -17.06 -22.15 4.30
C SER A 186 -17.16 -23.66 4.09
N THR A 187 -17.73 -24.37 5.07
CA THR A 187 -17.92 -25.83 5.02
C THR A 187 -19.08 -26.24 4.12
N ARG A 188 -19.79 -25.28 3.51
CA ARG A 188 -20.97 -25.54 2.68
C ARG A 188 -20.67 -26.52 1.54
N ARG A 189 -19.52 -26.42 0.86
CA ARG A 189 -19.12 -27.36 -0.21
C ARG A 189 -18.95 -28.79 0.31
N PHE A 190 -18.23 -28.97 1.42
CA PHE A 190 -18.05 -30.28 2.06
C PHE A 190 -19.36 -30.90 2.58
N ILE A 191 -20.32 -30.07 2.99
CA ILE A 191 -21.64 -30.55 3.44
C ILE A 191 -22.51 -30.97 2.25
N THR A 192 -22.46 -30.24 1.14
CA THR A 192 -23.19 -30.57 -0.09
C THR A 192 -22.67 -31.87 -0.71
N ASP A 193 -21.35 -32.02 -0.84
CA ASP A 193 -20.73 -33.21 -1.43
C ASP A 193 -20.88 -34.47 -0.55
N ARG A 194 -21.11 -34.31 0.76
CA ARG A 194 -21.44 -35.43 1.67
C ARG A 194 -22.90 -35.90 1.55
N ARG A 195 -23.78 -35.09 0.97
CA ARG A 195 -25.22 -35.36 0.87
C ARG A 195 -25.66 -35.87 -0.50
N SER A 196 -24.75 -35.91 -1.48
CA SER A 196 -24.89 -36.58 -2.79
C SER A 196 -24.30 -37.98 -2.74
#